data_AF-A0A4Q4T1K7-F1
#
_entry.id   AF-A0A4Q4T1K7-F1
#
_cell.length_a   1.000
_cell.length_b   1.000
_cell.length_c   1.000
_cell.angle_alpha   90.00
_cell.angle_beta   90.00
_cell.angle_gamma   90.00
#
_symmetry.space_group_name_H-M   'P 1'
#
loop_
_entity.id
_entity.type
_entity.pdbx_description
1 polymer ?
#
loop_
_entity_poly.entity_id
_entity_poly.type
_entity_poly.pdbx_seq_one_letter_code
_entity_poly.pdbx_strand_id
1 'polypeptide(L)'
;MGVGPENEGREALAPILALEPSRFKISIIKWNKLVATARGGVEEQTCQDNVIRDLYRMNLKNYSASTYEAAFPKMADFFDKSPEGGFSILQFEFFSNQAMAVVPSGETAWPPEGRKGIYKPNMIWTEADSATAEAAMRLVQELREDHRATSGYSEPAVFVNYARGDETLKQIYGKKNLHRLASLKEKWDPKTFSASTMLCLPSILCLKVGKGKQGVDKDILNKGRRTGARLIVTPIQYASGQLSARLAAMPLFAPLAYAAEAAGITTVQLDVMSDESVAKAVSTVRDLTGGSLDALVNNAGAAYSLPLMDIDIDKARQLFDLNTFSMLRVSRAFFPLLMKSTYGGRIINNTSAASMTAGALPFQGAYNASKAAAANFTEVLRLELAPFGVKVINLMTGGVKSTFFDNAPRATLPPTSMYNIAKEDIERVMAGEDTAAQGTEAHKWAELVVKDLNTSSPPYWIWRGRHASEVRLASLLPVGMLDNVMKNISKLDVVERKIKEKGGVKKIMLKE
;
A
#
# COMPACT_ATOMS: atom_id res chain seq x y z
N MET A 1 17.73 32.30 -3.29
CA MET A 1 16.73 33.37 -3.50
C MET A 1 17.12 34.52 -2.59
N GLY A 2 17.73 35.56 -3.15
CA GLY A 2 17.95 36.81 -2.42
C GLY A 2 16.66 37.61 -2.42
N VAL A 3 16.31 38.23 -1.29
CA VAL A 3 15.23 39.21 -1.20
C VAL A 3 15.90 40.57 -1.37
N GLY A 4 15.56 41.31 -2.42
CA GLY A 4 16.16 42.62 -2.72
C GLY A 4 15.56 43.27 -3.99
N PRO A 5 15.86 44.55 -4.25
CA PRO A 5 15.39 45.28 -5.42
C PRO A 5 15.78 44.59 -6.74
N GLU A 6 14.83 44.48 -7.67
CA GLU A 6 15.01 43.72 -8.93
C GLU A 6 16.18 44.23 -9.77
N ASN A 7 16.43 45.54 -9.77
CA ASN A 7 17.53 46.20 -10.48
C ASN A 7 18.90 45.69 -10.00
N GLU A 8 19.11 45.57 -8.69
CA GLU A 8 20.37 45.06 -8.12
C GLU A 8 20.56 43.57 -8.43
N GLY A 9 19.46 42.79 -8.38
CA GLY A 9 19.48 41.39 -8.77
C GLY A 9 19.81 41.19 -10.25
N ARG A 10 19.31 42.06 -11.13
CA ARG A 10 19.58 42.01 -12.58
C ARG A 10 21.01 42.39 -12.92
N GLU A 11 21.59 43.34 -12.22
CA GLU A 11 22.99 43.71 -12.38
C GLU A 11 23.92 42.56 -11.95
N ALA A 12 23.66 41.95 -10.79
CA ALA A 12 24.42 40.80 -10.31
C ALA A 12 24.31 39.56 -11.23
N LEU A 13 23.16 39.38 -11.90
CA LEU A 13 22.91 38.27 -12.81
C LEU A 13 23.28 38.57 -14.28
N ALA A 14 23.70 39.79 -14.61
CA ALA A 14 24.00 40.21 -15.98
C ALA A 14 24.99 39.28 -16.72
N PRO A 15 26.08 38.77 -16.08
CA PRO A 15 26.99 37.85 -16.74
C PRO A 15 26.35 36.50 -17.11
N ILE A 16 25.40 36.03 -16.30
CA ILE A 16 24.68 34.76 -16.53
C ILE A 16 23.63 34.94 -17.62
N LEU A 17 22.93 36.07 -17.62
CA LEU A 17 21.93 36.40 -18.63
C LEU A 17 22.55 36.62 -20.02
N ALA A 18 23.79 37.08 -20.08
CA ALA A 18 24.57 37.23 -21.31
C ALA A 18 24.99 35.90 -21.96
N LEU A 19 24.86 34.76 -21.28
CA LEU A 19 25.22 33.44 -21.82
C LEU A 19 24.22 32.88 -22.85
N GLU A 20 23.14 33.61 -23.15
CA GLU A 20 22.03 33.18 -24.01
C GLU A 20 21.64 31.69 -23.83
N PRO A 21 21.41 31.20 -22.58
CA PRO A 21 21.17 29.79 -22.38
C PRO A 21 19.91 29.35 -23.13
N SER A 22 20.01 28.24 -23.85
CA SER A 22 18.89 27.62 -24.56
C SER A 22 17.65 27.53 -23.64
N ARG A 23 16.59 28.25 -24.01
CA ARG A 23 15.49 28.54 -23.06
C ARG A 23 14.60 27.32 -22.76
N PHE A 24 14.54 26.31 -23.63
CA PHE A 24 13.84 25.05 -23.37
C PHE A 24 14.48 23.88 -24.14
N LYS A 25 14.98 22.87 -23.42
CA LYS A 25 15.36 21.56 -23.99
C LYS A 25 14.31 20.54 -23.59
N ILE A 26 13.31 20.33 -24.44
CA ILE A 26 12.29 19.29 -24.22
C ILE A 26 12.93 17.95 -24.55
N SER A 27 13.01 17.06 -23.56
CA SER A 27 13.51 15.71 -23.73
C SER A 27 12.51 14.72 -23.13
N ILE A 28 12.21 13.66 -23.87
CA ILE A 28 11.35 12.58 -23.39
C ILE A 28 12.23 11.69 -22.51
N ILE A 29 11.97 11.73 -21.21
CA ILE A 29 12.71 10.96 -20.22
C ILE A 29 11.77 9.89 -19.69
N LYS A 30 12.24 8.64 -19.58
CA LYS A 30 11.46 7.59 -18.92
C LYS A 30 11.17 8.04 -17.48
N TRP A 31 9.94 7.83 -16.99
CA TRP A 31 9.49 8.29 -15.67
C TRP A 31 10.47 7.92 -14.54
N ASN A 32 11.02 6.71 -14.59
CA ASN A 32 12.00 6.21 -13.61
C ASN A 32 13.39 6.88 -13.67
N LYS A 33 13.64 7.74 -14.66
CA LYS A 33 14.85 8.57 -14.77
C LYS A 33 14.56 10.06 -14.61
N LEU A 34 13.29 10.44 -14.35
CA LEU A 34 12.87 11.84 -14.31
C LEU A 34 13.60 12.60 -13.22
N VAL A 35 13.68 12.06 -12.00
CA VAL A 35 14.32 12.72 -10.86
C VAL A 35 15.83 12.82 -11.10
N ALA A 36 16.49 11.73 -11.49
CA ALA A 36 17.91 11.69 -11.88
C ALA A 36 18.26 12.78 -12.89
N THR A 37 17.45 12.88 -13.94
CA THR A 37 17.73 13.76 -15.09
C THR A 37 17.35 15.20 -14.77
N ALA A 38 16.22 15.45 -14.09
CA ALA A 38 15.73 16.79 -13.78
C ALA A 38 16.47 17.42 -12.58
N ARG A 39 17.06 16.61 -11.70
CA ARG A 39 17.79 17.06 -10.51
C ARG A 39 19.29 16.75 -10.56
N GLY A 40 19.84 16.41 -11.73
CA GLY A 40 21.29 16.22 -11.92
C GLY A 40 21.92 15.17 -11.00
N GLY A 41 21.25 14.04 -10.76
CA GLY A 41 21.79 12.94 -9.96
C GLY A 41 21.69 13.09 -8.44
N VAL A 42 21.07 14.16 -7.92
CA VAL A 42 20.89 14.40 -6.47
C VAL A 42 20.08 13.28 -5.77
N GLU A 43 19.40 12.43 -6.54
CA GLU A 43 18.70 11.24 -6.01
C GLU A 43 19.65 10.27 -5.30
N GLU A 44 20.87 10.05 -5.76
CA GLU A 44 21.83 9.14 -5.11
C GLU A 44 22.28 9.66 -3.73
N GLN A 45 22.32 10.98 -3.54
CA GLN A 45 22.63 11.59 -2.24
C GLN A 45 21.42 11.62 -1.29
N THR A 46 20.21 11.65 -1.85
CA THR A 46 18.96 11.77 -1.08
C THR A 46 18.30 10.43 -0.77
N CYS A 47 18.53 9.40 -1.59
CA CYS A 47 18.05 8.03 -1.42
C CYS A 47 19.21 7.12 -1.01
N GLN A 48 19.64 7.24 0.24
CA GLN A 48 20.67 6.39 0.82
C GLN A 48 20.03 5.13 1.43
N ASP A 49 20.66 3.98 1.24
CA ASP A 49 20.22 2.73 1.87
C ASP A 49 20.22 2.87 3.40
N ASN A 50 19.20 2.31 4.05
CA ASN A 50 19.02 2.31 5.52
C ASN A 50 18.89 3.71 6.18
N VAL A 51 18.70 4.77 5.40
CA VAL A 51 18.42 6.12 5.93
C VAL A 51 16.95 6.44 5.77
N ILE A 52 16.27 6.62 6.90
CA ILE A 52 14.87 7.04 6.94
C ILE A 52 14.80 8.55 6.76
N ARG A 53 13.86 8.98 5.91
CA ARG A 53 13.47 10.39 5.77
C ARG A 53 11.96 10.47 5.93
N ASP A 54 11.51 10.81 7.13
CA ASP A 54 10.09 10.93 7.45
C ASP A 54 9.63 12.39 7.34
N LEU A 55 8.66 12.61 6.47
CA LEU A 55 8.22 13.93 6.04
C LEU A 55 6.83 14.20 6.58
N TYR A 56 6.73 15.25 7.37
CA TYR A 56 5.46 15.73 7.91
C TYR A 56 5.20 17.11 7.34
N ARG A 57 3.94 17.40 7.00
CA ARG A 57 3.63 18.65 6.31
C ARG A 57 2.31 19.21 6.76
N MET A 58 2.20 20.53 6.75
CA MET A 58 0.95 21.24 7.03
C MET A 58 0.85 22.54 6.24
N ASN A 59 -0.35 22.84 5.76
CA ASN A 59 -0.62 24.10 5.06
C ASN A 59 -0.87 25.24 6.04
N LEU A 60 -0.44 26.44 5.66
CA LEU A 60 -0.58 27.66 6.45
C LEU A 60 -1.32 28.73 5.66
N LYS A 61 -2.35 29.35 6.24
CA LYS A 61 -2.97 30.61 5.79
C LYS A 61 -2.29 31.83 6.41
N ASN A 62 -1.83 31.66 7.64
CA ASN A 62 -1.18 32.68 8.44
C ASN A 62 0.21 32.20 8.84
N TYR A 63 1.11 33.16 9.04
CA TYR A 63 2.44 32.92 9.57
C TYR A 63 2.51 33.52 10.97
N SER A 64 3.11 32.79 11.90
CA SER A 64 3.32 33.24 13.27
C SER A 64 4.80 33.14 13.58
N ALA A 65 5.45 34.29 13.75
CA ALA A 65 6.85 34.35 14.13
C ALA A 65 7.08 33.61 15.46
N SER A 66 6.21 33.83 16.45
CA SER A 66 6.30 33.16 17.76
C SER A 66 6.18 31.64 17.68
N THR A 67 5.39 31.10 16.74
CA THR A 67 5.31 29.64 16.52
C THR A 67 6.59 29.09 15.92
N TYR A 68 7.19 29.82 14.97
CA TYR A 68 8.48 29.43 14.39
C TYR A 68 9.63 29.53 15.40
N GLU A 69 9.65 30.60 16.20
CA GLU A 69 10.61 30.79 17.29
C GLU A 69 10.53 29.66 18.32
N ALA A 70 9.32 29.23 18.69
CA ALA A 70 9.10 28.14 19.62
C ALA A 70 9.55 26.76 19.10
N ALA A 71 9.68 26.58 17.78
CA ALA A 71 10.14 25.33 17.19
C ALA A 71 11.66 25.11 17.35
N PHE A 72 12.47 26.17 17.36
CA PHE A 72 13.93 26.08 17.46
C PHE A 72 14.43 25.40 18.75
N PRO A 73 13.99 25.78 19.97
CA PRO A 73 14.47 25.11 21.18
C PRO A 73 14.04 23.64 21.25
N LYS A 74 12.88 23.28 20.70
CA LYS A 74 12.42 21.89 20.62
C LYS A 74 13.29 21.07 19.67
N MET A 75 13.68 21.66 18.55
CA MET A 75 14.59 21.04 17.59
C MET A 75 16.00 20.88 18.17
N ALA A 76 16.49 21.87 18.93
CA ALA A 76 17.76 21.80 19.63
C ALA A 76 17.77 20.68 20.69
N ASP A 77 16.73 20.61 21.53
CA ASP A 77 16.57 19.53 22.53
C ASP A 77 16.52 18.14 21.88
N PHE A 78 15.89 18.03 20.71
CA PHE A 78 15.89 16.79 19.94
C PHE A 78 17.29 16.41 19.45
N PHE A 79 18.07 17.35 18.93
CA PHE A 79 19.44 17.07 18.50
C PHE A 79 20.35 16.66 19.66
N ASP A 80 20.20 17.28 20.83
CA ASP A 80 20.95 16.93 22.02
C ASP A 80 20.63 15.52 22.53
N LYS A 81 19.35 15.12 22.46
CA LYS A 81 18.87 13.82 22.96
C LYS A 81 18.97 12.70 21.92
N SER A 82 18.98 13.03 20.63
CA SER A 82 18.93 12.09 19.51
C SER A 82 19.99 12.43 18.45
N PRO A 83 21.29 12.16 18.71
CA PRO A 83 22.37 12.57 17.81
C PRO A 83 22.26 12.00 16.39
N GLU A 84 21.75 10.77 16.24
CA GLU A 84 21.47 10.12 14.95
C GLU A 84 20.39 10.85 14.13
N GLY A 85 19.59 11.68 14.79
CA GLY A 85 18.61 12.57 14.19
C GLY A 85 19.20 13.86 13.59
N GLY A 86 20.51 14.06 13.67
CA GLY A 86 21.20 15.33 13.38
C GLY A 86 21.04 15.88 11.96
N PHE A 87 20.60 15.05 11.01
CA PHE A 87 20.28 15.49 9.65
C PHE A 87 18.83 15.98 9.48
N SER A 88 18.02 15.95 10.54
CA SER A 88 16.64 16.42 10.49
C SER A 88 16.58 17.93 10.25
N ILE A 89 15.60 18.38 9.47
CA ILE A 89 15.46 19.79 9.08
C ILE A 89 14.02 20.27 9.20
N LEU A 90 13.85 21.53 9.59
CA LEU A 90 12.58 22.25 9.49
C LEU A 90 12.58 23.06 8.19
N GLN A 91 11.73 22.69 7.25
CA GLN A 91 11.59 23.41 5.99
C GLN A 91 10.32 24.26 5.98
N PHE A 92 10.46 25.51 5.55
CA PHE A 92 9.36 26.45 5.37
C PHE A 92 9.27 26.84 3.90
N GLU A 93 8.11 26.66 3.29
CA GLU A 93 7.84 27.15 1.95
C GLU A 93 6.81 28.27 1.99
N PHE A 94 7.21 29.40 1.43
CA PHE A 94 6.36 30.58 1.28
C PHE A 94 6.02 30.73 -0.20
N PHE A 95 4.74 30.90 -0.51
CA PHE A 95 4.31 31.18 -1.88
C PHE A 95 4.05 32.69 -2.04
N SER A 96 4.57 33.28 -3.12
CA SER A 96 4.21 34.66 -3.49
C SER A 96 2.78 34.67 -4.05
N ASN A 97 1.91 35.41 -3.36
CA ASN A 97 0.47 35.38 -3.60
C ASN A 97 0.06 36.33 -4.74
N GLN A 98 -0.39 35.76 -5.87
CA GLN A 98 -1.48 36.29 -6.70
C GLN A 98 -1.93 35.21 -7.70
N ALA A 99 -1.01 34.62 -8.45
CA ALA A 99 -1.34 33.66 -9.52
C ALA A 99 -2.01 32.37 -9.01
N MET A 100 -1.58 31.81 -7.87
CA MET A 100 -2.21 30.60 -7.31
C MET A 100 -3.57 30.88 -6.67
N ALA A 101 -3.77 32.07 -6.09
CA ALA A 101 -5.01 32.43 -5.40
C ALA A 101 -6.16 32.76 -6.37
N VAL A 102 -5.85 33.14 -7.62
CA VAL A 102 -6.85 33.42 -8.66
C VAL A 102 -7.31 32.16 -9.40
N VAL A 103 -6.60 31.03 -9.29
CA VAL A 103 -7.05 29.77 -9.90
C VAL A 103 -8.33 29.32 -9.20
N PRO A 104 -9.48 29.27 -9.90
CA PRO A 104 -10.72 28.80 -9.31
C PRO A 104 -10.52 27.37 -8.78
N SER A 105 -11.12 27.07 -7.63
CA SER A 105 -10.98 25.73 -7.02
C SER A 105 -11.46 24.59 -7.93
N GLY A 106 -12.27 24.91 -8.94
CA GLY A 106 -12.73 23.97 -9.97
C GLY A 106 -11.72 23.68 -11.10
N GLU A 107 -10.67 24.47 -11.26
CA GLU A 107 -9.72 24.34 -12.39
C GLU A 107 -8.45 23.58 -12.03
N THR A 108 -8.25 23.27 -10.75
CA THR A 108 -7.10 22.52 -10.27
C THR A 108 -7.54 21.35 -9.38
N ALA A 109 -6.73 20.30 -9.34
CA ALA A 109 -6.84 19.24 -8.33
C ALA A 109 -6.36 19.72 -6.94
N TRP A 110 -5.71 20.89 -6.89
CA TRP A 110 -5.00 21.43 -5.74
C TRP A 110 -5.46 22.86 -5.44
N PRO A 111 -6.71 23.05 -5.00
CA PRO A 111 -7.22 24.39 -4.80
C PRO A 111 -6.35 25.16 -3.80
N PRO A 112 -6.12 26.44 -4.06
CA PRO A 112 -5.32 27.27 -3.19
C PRO A 112 -5.95 27.40 -1.79
N GLU A 113 -7.28 27.30 -1.62
CA GLU A 113 -8.00 27.39 -0.33
C GLU A 113 -7.47 28.44 0.67
N GLY A 114 -6.94 29.56 0.17
CA GLY A 114 -6.32 30.63 0.98
C GLY A 114 -4.94 30.30 1.56
N ARG A 115 -4.36 29.14 1.24
CA ARG A 115 -3.00 28.72 1.58
C ARG A 115 -1.98 29.71 1.05
N LYS A 116 -1.09 30.15 1.93
CA LYS A 116 0.03 31.04 1.62
C LYS A 116 1.37 30.31 1.69
N GLY A 117 1.47 29.25 2.49
CA GLY A 117 2.71 28.49 2.64
C GLY A 117 2.51 27.07 3.15
N ILE A 118 3.62 26.34 3.29
CA ILE A 118 3.68 24.97 3.80
C ILE A 118 4.80 24.88 4.82
N TYR A 119 4.48 24.38 6.01
CA TYR A 119 5.46 23.98 7.02
C TYR A 119 5.77 22.49 6.90
N LYS A 120 7.05 22.12 6.90
CA LYS A 120 7.54 20.80 6.52
C LYS A 120 8.72 20.29 7.35
N PRO A 121 8.49 19.78 8.56
CA PRO A 121 9.47 18.98 9.25
C PRO A 121 9.88 17.75 8.41
N ASN A 122 11.18 17.58 8.22
CA ASN A 122 11.78 16.43 7.56
C ASN A 122 12.74 15.77 8.55
N MET A 123 12.28 14.71 9.19
CA MET A 123 12.99 14.00 10.23
C MET A 123 13.82 12.87 9.60
N ILE A 124 15.11 12.83 9.92
CA ILE A 124 16.06 11.95 9.26
C ILE A 124 16.85 11.17 10.31
N TRP A 125 16.92 9.85 10.16
CA TRP A 125 17.66 8.94 11.02
C TRP A 125 18.01 7.63 10.28
N THR A 126 18.71 6.71 10.93
CA THR A 126 19.05 5.40 10.35
C THR A 126 18.05 4.31 10.78
N GLU A 127 17.76 3.34 9.92
CA GLU A 127 16.76 2.29 10.19
C GLU A 127 17.04 1.46 11.46
N ALA A 128 18.30 1.40 11.89
CA ALA A 128 18.71 0.70 13.11
C ALA A 128 18.34 1.44 14.41
N ASP A 129 17.94 2.71 14.36
CA ASP A 129 17.70 3.53 15.55
C ASP A 129 16.21 3.79 15.80
N SER A 130 15.59 2.86 16.53
CA SER A 130 14.18 2.97 16.94
C SER A 130 13.94 4.08 17.96
N ALA A 131 14.93 4.44 18.79
CA ALA A 131 14.77 5.46 19.83
C ALA A 131 14.67 6.86 19.21
N THR A 132 15.53 7.16 18.24
CA THR A 132 15.44 8.40 17.46
C THR A 132 14.14 8.46 16.66
N ALA A 133 13.67 7.34 16.10
CA ALA A 133 12.40 7.27 15.39
C ALA A 133 11.22 7.70 16.28
N GLU A 134 11.13 7.16 17.50
CA GLU A 134 10.08 7.52 18.45
C GLU A 134 10.17 8.99 18.91
N ALA A 135 11.39 9.47 19.18
CA ALA A 135 11.61 10.85 19.57
C ALA A 135 11.21 11.83 18.46
N ALA A 136 11.56 11.52 17.21
CA ALA A 136 11.18 12.30 16.04
C ALA A 136 9.66 12.33 15.86
N MET A 137 8.98 11.20 16.01
CA MET A 137 7.51 11.13 15.92
C MET A 137 6.82 12.00 16.98
N ARG A 138 7.30 11.94 18.24
CA ARG A 138 6.75 12.78 19.33
C ARG A 138 6.96 14.26 19.06
N LEU A 139 8.18 14.66 18.69
CA LEU A 139 8.51 16.05 18.39
C LEU A 139 7.62 16.60 17.26
N VAL A 140 7.44 15.85 16.19
CA VAL A 140 6.69 16.37 15.05
C VAL A 140 5.19 16.49 15.34
N GLN A 141 4.61 15.60 16.14
CA GLN A 141 3.23 15.77 16.60
C GLN A 141 3.08 17.09 17.37
N GLU A 142 4.02 17.39 18.25
CA GLU A 142 4.04 18.65 19.00
C GLU A 142 4.19 19.86 18.07
N LEU A 143 5.16 19.84 17.15
CA LEU A 143 5.39 20.93 16.19
C LEU A 143 4.18 21.17 15.27
N ARG A 144 3.49 20.11 14.86
CA ARG A 144 2.25 20.21 14.06
C ARG A 144 1.12 20.82 14.87
N GLU A 145 1.01 20.49 16.16
CA GLU A 145 -0.02 21.02 17.04
C GLU A 145 0.19 22.51 17.34
N ASP A 146 1.44 22.94 17.59
CA ASP A 146 1.78 24.36 17.75
C ASP A 146 1.34 25.18 16.53
N HIS A 147 1.67 24.67 15.34
CA HIS A 147 1.32 25.33 14.10
C HIS A 147 -0.18 25.21 13.79
N ARG A 148 -0.90 24.20 14.30
CA ARG A 148 -2.36 24.09 14.13
C ARG A 148 -3.04 25.33 14.70
N ALA A 149 -2.64 25.73 15.91
CA ALA A 149 -3.20 26.87 16.63
C ALA A 149 -3.02 28.20 15.88
N THR A 150 -1.96 28.35 15.08
CA THR A 150 -1.63 29.62 14.40
C THR A 150 -1.76 29.58 12.88
N SER A 151 -2.00 28.40 12.29
CA SER A 151 -2.08 28.19 10.83
C SER A 151 -3.20 28.98 10.14
N GLY A 152 -4.25 29.36 10.88
CA GLY A 152 -5.47 29.95 10.33
C GLY A 152 -6.47 28.94 9.74
N TYR A 153 -6.23 27.63 9.90
CA TYR A 153 -7.22 26.59 9.65
C TYR A 153 -7.87 26.15 10.98
N SER A 154 -9.16 25.84 10.96
CA SER A 154 -9.86 25.30 12.15
C SER A 154 -9.50 23.85 12.46
N GLU A 155 -8.88 23.15 11.49
CA GLU A 155 -8.41 21.77 11.56
C GLU A 155 -7.09 21.66 10.79
N PRO A 156 -6.17 20.75 11.13
CA PRO A 156 -4.96 20.51 10.34
C PRO A 156 -5.33 20.23 8.88
N ALA A 157 -4.85 21.02 7.94
CA ALA A 157 -5.12 20.82 6.52
C ALA A 157 -3.83 20.36 5.83
N VAL A 158 -3.86 19.17 5.23
CA VAL A 158 -2.68 18.52 4.65
C VAL A 158 -3.04 17.96 3.28
N PHE A 159 -2.85 18.73 2.21
CA PHE A 159 -3.29 18.31 0.87
C PHE A 159 -2.59 17.02 0.42
N VAL A 160 -3.27 16.15 -0.34
CA VAL A 160 -2.84 14.75 -0.58
C VAL A 160 -1.36 14.52 -0.89
N ASN A 161 -0.69 15.35 -1.69
CA ASN A 161 0.75 15.22 -1.95
C ASN A 161 1.65 15.25 -0.70
N TYR A 162 1.07 15.60 0.46
CA TYR A 162 1.77 15.94 1.68
C TYR A 162 1.20 15.24 2.93
N ALA A 163 0.19 14.38 2.78
CA ALA A 163 -0.40 13.65 3.91
C ALA A 163 0.51 12.51 4.41
N ARG A 164 0.38 12.11 5.67
CA ARG A 164 1.14 11.00 6.27
C ARG A 164 0.21 9.83 6.64
N GLY A 165 -1.09 10.07 6.76
CA GLY A 165 -2.09 9.05 7.08
C GLY A 165 -2.50 8.97 8.53
N ASP A 166 -2.02 9.89 9.36
CA ASP A 166 -2.66 10.21 10.64
C ASP A 166 -3.76 11.28 10.47
N GLU A 167 -3.92 11.85 9.27
CA GLU A 167 -4.96 12.82 8.95
C GLU A 167 -6.25 12.18 8.40
N THR A 168 -7.39 12.79 8.71
CA THR A 168 -8.70 12.40 8.15
C THR A 168 -8.83 12.82 6.68
N LEU A 169 -9.72 12.18 5.91
CA LEU A 169 -9.97 12.55 4.50
C LEU A 169 -10.35 14.03 4.31
N LYS A 170 -11.05 14.62 5.29
CA LYS A 170 -11.43 16.03 5.30
C LYS A 170 -10.22 16.95 5.47
N GLN A 171 -9.28 16.54 6.32
CA GLN A 171 -8.00 17.23 6.51
C GLN A 171 -7.13 17.08 5.27
N ILE A 172 -7.24 15.96 4.55
CA ILE A 172 -6.41 15.71 3.35
C ILE A 172 -6.92 16.40 2.08
N TYR A 173 -8.23 16.46 1.84
CA TYR A 173 -8.78 16.94 0.56
C TYR A 173 -9.62 18.20 0.69
N GLY A 174 -9.92 18.64 1.91
CA GLY A 174 -10.87 19.72 2.17
C GLY A 174 -12.32 19.26 1.96
N LYS A 175 -13.23 19.78 2.81
CA LYS A 175 -14.64 19.37 2.83
C LYS A 175 -15.35 19.57 1.48
N LYS A 176 -14.98 20.61 0.72
CA LYS A 176 -15.62 20.95 -0.57
C LYS A 176 -15.16 20.07 -1.73
N ASN A 177 -13.87 19.70 -1.78
CA ASN A 177 -13.33 18.97 -2.93
C ASN A 177 -13.66 17.48 -2.89
N LEU A 178 -13.91 16.92 -1.70
CA LEU A 178 -14.29 15.52 -1.55
C LEU A 178 -15.51 15.16 -2.41
N HIS A 179 -16.58 15.96 -2.36
CA HIS A 179 -17.78 15.74 -3.20
C HIS A 179 -17.48 15.78 -4.71
N ARG A 180 -16.61 16.69 -5.14
CA ARG A 180 -16.21 16.84 -6.54
C ARG A 180 -15.31 15.70 -7.00
N LEU A 181 -14.33 15.29 -6.19
CA LEU A 181 -13.42 14.19 -6.51
C LEU A 181 -14.19 12.88 -6.66
N ALA A 182 -15.22 12.69 -5.85
CA ALA A 182 -16.11 11.56 -5.97
C ALA A 182 -16.96 11.58 -7.24
N SER A 183 -17.56 12.72 -7.59
CA SER A 183 -18.33 12.83 -8.83
C SER A 183 -17.46 12.68 -10.08
N LEU A 184 -16.22 13.19 -10.03
CA LEU A 184 -15.22 12.95 -11.08
C LEU A 184 -14.84 11.47 -11.14
N LYS A 185 -14.65 10.80 -10.01
CA LYS A 185 -14.35 9.37 -9.96
C LYS A 185 -15.49 8.54 -10.54
N GLU A 186 -16.74 8.86 -10.20
CA GLU A 186 -17.93 8.21 -10.75
C GLU A 186 -18.05 8.43 -12.26
N LYS A 187 -17.79 9.65 -12.74
CA LYS A 187 -17.85 9.98 -14.17
C LYS A 187 -16.77 9.28 -15.00
N TRP A 188 -15.53 9.28 -14.51
CA TRP A 188 -14.36 8.87 -15.30
C TRP A 188 -13.89 7.45 -15.01
N ASP A 189 -14.29 6.86 -13.89
CA ASP A 189 -14.00 5.48 -13.53
C ASP A 189 -15.13 4.83 -12.70
N PRO A 190 -16.32 4.65 -13.30
CA PRO A 190 -17.52 4.12 -12.64
C PRO A 190 -17.42 2.62 -12.31
N LYS A 191 -16.59 1.87 -13.04
CA LYS A 191 -16.54 0.39 -12.95
C LYS A 191 -15.67 -0.12 -11.81
N THR A 192 -14.81 0.74 -11.29
CA THR A 192 -13.86 0.40 -10.22
C THR A 192 -14.50 0.49 -8.84
N PHE A 193 -15.81 0.77 -8.71
CA PHE A 193 -16.48 0.85 -7.40
C PHE A 193 -17.64 -0.15 -7.28
N SER A 194 -17.29 -1.44 -7.18
CA SER A 194 -18.19 -2.45 -6.63
C SER A 194 -17.63 -2.95 -5.30
N ALA A 195 -18.44 -3.62 -4.48
CA ALA A 195 -17.96 -4.36 -3.29
C ALA A 195 -16.80 -5.33 -3.67
N SER A 196 -16.71 -5.66 -4.95
CA SER A 196 -15.70 -6.49 -5.55
C SER A 196 -14.32 -5.81 -5.68
N THR A 197 -14.23 -4.48 -5.79
CA THR A 197 -12.93 -3.78 -5.83
C THR A 197 -12.25 -3.70 -4.46
N MET A 198 -13.00 -3.90 -3.37
CA MET A 198 -12.53 -3.69 -1.99
C MET A 198 -11.45 -4.68 -1.53
N LEU A 199 -11.38 -5.85 -2.16
CA LEU A 199 -10.37 -6.87 -1.86
C LEU A 199 -8.98 -6.54 -2.44
N CYS A 200 -8.86 -5.53 -3.30
CA CYS A 200 -7.59 -5.14 -3.90
C CYS A 200 -7.00 -3.86 -3.30
N LEU A 201 -7.56 -3.35 -2.21
CA LEU A 201 -7.18 -2.06 -1.64
C LEU A 201 -5.96 -2.19 -0.73
N PRO A 202 -5.06 -1.20 -0.73
CA PRO A 202 -3.96 -1.16 0.21
C PRO A 202 -4.31 -0.50 1.56
N SER A 203 -3.84 -1.08 2.67
CA SER A 203 -3.79 -0.54 4.04
C SER A 203 -5.08 0.04 4.70
N ILE A 204 -6.30 -0.18 4.16
CA ILE A 204 -7.58 0.14 4.82
C ILE A 204 -8.44 -1.08 5.17
N LEU A 205 -8.86 -1.18 6.44
CA LEU A 205 -9.94 -2.04 6.89
C LEU A 205 -11.29 -1.47 6.45
N CYS A 206 -12.05 -2.17 5.60
CA CYS A 206 -13.38 -1.70 5.22
C CYS A 206 -14.47 -2.38 6.05
N LEU A 207 -15.25 -1.58 6.78
CA LEU A 207 -16.39 -2.00 7.60
C LEU A 207 -17.71 -1.56 6.95
N LYS A 208 -18.62 -2.48 6.63
CA LYS A 208 -19.99 -2.10 6.28
C LYS A 208 -20.87 -2.09 7.54
N VAL A 209 -21.37 -0.93 7.95
CA VAL A 209 -22.32 -0.81 9.08
C VAL A 209 -23.72 -0.59 8.51
N GLY A 210 -24.62 -1.56 8.66
CA GLY A 210 -26.00 -1.41 8.24
C GLY A 210 -26.72 -0.33 9.07
N LYS A 211 -26.96 0.86 8.49
CA LYS A 211 -27.89 1.84 9.09
C LYS A 211 -29.32 1.54 8.66
N GLY A 212 -30.25 1.59 9.62
CA GLY A 212 -31.68 1.56 9.37
C GLY A 212 -32.11 2.70 8.43
N LYS A 213 -33.02 2.36 7.52
CA LYS A 213 -33.84 3.18 6.60
C LYS A 213 -33.48 4.68 6.47
N GLN A 214 -33.07 5.11 5.26
CA GLN A 214 -33.68 6.20 4.47
C GLN A 214 -33.07 6.23 3.04
N GLY A 215 -33.85 6.67 2.04
CA GLY A 215 -33.56 6.62 0.58
C GLY A 215 -32.25 7.31 0.17
N VAL A 216 -31.64 6.98 -0.97
CA VAL A 216 -32.04 7.37 -2.34
C VAL A 216 -31.35 6.43 -3.38
N ASP A 217 -32.04 6.27 -4.50
CA ASP A 217 -31.74 5.61 -5.80
C ASP A 217 -31.27 4.14 -5.89
N LYS A 218 -31.84 3.47 -6.90
CA LYS A 218 -32.02 2.02 -7.03
C LYS A 218 -31.50 1.61 -8.39
N ASP A 219 -30.35 0.94 -8.44
CA ASP A 219 -30.18 -0.34 -9.14
C ASP A 219 -28.74 -0.82 -9.02
N ILE A 220 -28.54 -2.14 -9.17
CA ILE A 220 -27.30 -2.91 -8.91
C ILE A 220 -27.00 -3.19 -7.42
N LEU A 221 -27.33 -2.29 -6.48
CA LEU A 221 -27.16 -2.52 -5.02
C LEU A 221 -28.33 -3.28 -4.34
N ASN A 222 -29.41 -3.57 -5.06
CA ASN A 222 -30.63 -4.19 -4.50
C ASN A 222 -30.49 -5.68 -4.13
N LYS A 223 -29.45 -6.40 -4.56
CA LYS A 223 -29.25 -7.81 -4.16
C LYS A 223 -28.46 -7.98 -2.85
N GLY A 224 -27.77 -6.93 -2.38
CA GLY A 224 -27.14 -6.88 -1.06
C GLY A 224 -28.03 -6.29 0.05
N ARG A 225 -29.25 -5.84 -0.27
CA ARG A 225 -30.18 -5.20 0.69
C ARG A 225 -30.78 -6.15 1.74
N ARG A 226 -30.64 -7.47 1.60
CA ARG A 226 -31.23 -8.45 2.52
C ARG A 226 -30.39 -8.74 3.77
N THR A 227 -29.12 -8.34 3.82
CA THR A 227 -28.24 -8.66 4.96
C THR A 227 -27.67 -7.38 5.54
N GLY A 228 -28.15 -6.96 6.70
CA GLY A 228 -27.51 -5.94 7.55
C GLY A 228 -26.19 -6.41 8.16
N ALA A 229 -25.37 -7.13 7.38
CA ALA A 229 -24.17 -7.81 7.84
C ALA A 229 -23.04 -6.81 8.08
N ARG A 230 -22.38 -6.97 9.23
CA ARG A 230 -21.21 -6.22 9.67
C ARG A 230 -19.97 -6.97 9.19
N LEU A 231 -19.46 -6.56 8.03
CA LEU A 231 -18.31 -7.19 7.36
C LEU A 231 -17.08 -6.31 7.51
N ILE A 232 -15.95 -6.94 7.85
CA ILE A 232 -14.62 -6.36 7.83
C ILE A 232 -13.79 -7.01 6.73
N VAL A 233 -13.14 -6.20 5.91
CA VAL A 233 -12.13 -6.65 4.92
C VAL A 233 -10.79 -6.02 5.25
N THR A 234 -9.79 -6.84 5.56
CA THR A 234 -8.41 -6.36 5.69
C THR A 234 -7.81 -6.16 4.29
N PRO A 235 -7.12 -5.04 4.07
CA PRO A 235 -6.56 -4.67 2.79
C PRO A 235 -5.30 -5.50 2.46
N ILE A 236 -4.84 -5.44 1.20
CA ILE A 236 -3.47 -5.82 0.83
C ILE A 236 -2.50 -4.91 1.61
N GLN A 237 -1.44 -5.46 2.21
CA GLN A 237 -0.47 -4.66 2.95
C GLN A 237 0.94 -4.91 2.40
N TYR A 238 1.75 -3.86 2.38
CA TYR A 238 3.09 -3.85 1.80
C TYR A 238 4.10 -4.45 2.77
N ALA A 239 5.04 -5.25 2.25
CA ALA A 239 6.06 -5.96 3.05
C ALA A 239 7.18 -5.06 3.61
N SER A 240 7.10 -3.74 3.50
CA SER A 240 8.03 -2.85 4.19
C SER A 240 7.26 -1.93 5.13
N GLY A 241 7.59 -1.99 6.43
CA GLY A 241 7.03 -1.11 7.47
C GLY A 241 7.19 0.39 7.18
N GLN A 242 8.03 0.76 6.21
CA GLN A 242 8.26 2.13 5.75
C GLN A 242 7.24 2.63 4.70
N LEU A 243 6.49 1.74 4.03
CA LEU A 243 5.54 2.16 2.98
C LEU A 243 4.15 2.51 3.51
N SER A 244 3.79 2.06 4.72
CA SER A 244 2.48 2.36 5.35
C SER A 244 2.25 3.88 5.51
N ALA A 245 3.31 4.63 5.81
CA ALA A 245 3.32 6.09 5.93
C ALA A 245 3.28 6.82 4.58
N ARG A 246 3.93 6.30 3.53
CA ARG A 246 3.99 6.93 2.20
C ARG A 246 2.70 6.76 1.37
N LEU A 247 1.86 5.77 1.70
CA LEU A 247 0.69 5.40 0.90
C LEU A 247 -0.62 6.05 1.31
N ALA A 248 -0.77 6.41 2.58
CA ALA A 248 -1.89 7.27 2.98
C ALA A 248 -1.83 8.67 2.34
N ALA A 249 -0.64 9.03 1.81
CA ALA A 249 -0.34 10.21 1.00
C ALA A 249 -0.60 10.04 -0.51
N MET A 250 -0.95 8.84 -1.00
CA MET A 250 -1.12 8.67 -2.44
C MET A 250 -2.44 9.29 -2.92
N PRO A 251 -2.46 9.95 -4.10
CA PRO A 251 -3.67 10.53 -4.72
C PRO A 251 -4.80 9.52 -5.04
N LEU A 252 -4.60 8.21 -4.81
CA LEU A 252 -5.64 7.19 -4.90
C LEU A 252 -6.38 6.91 -3.56
N PHE A 253 -5.86 7.36 -2.41
CA PHE A 253 -6.36 6.95 -1.08
C PHE A 253 -7.75 7.52 -0.74
N ALA A 254 -8.01 8.83 -0.91
CA ALA A 254 -9.32 9.36 -0.53
C ALA A 254 -10.42 9.34 -1.57
N PRO A 255 -10.19 9.34 -2.89
CA PRO A 255 -11.27 9.05 -3.82
C PRO A 255 -11.93 7.72 -3.47
N LEU A 256 -11.14 6.77 -2.98
CA LEU A 256 -11.55 5.43 -2.58
C LEU A 256 -12.23 5.38 -1.21
N ALA A 257 -11.62 5.94 -0.16
CA ALA A 257 -12.23 5.96 1.17
C ALA A 257 -13.51 6.82 1.20
N TYR A 258 -13.55 7.91 0.42
CA TYR A 258 -14.77 8.69 0.21
C TYR A 258 -15.83 7.93 -0.59
N ALA A 259 -15.44 7.24 -1.67
CA ALA A 259 -16.40 6.42 -2.41
C ALA A 259 -16.92 5.26 -1.53
N ALA A 260 -16.11 4.73 -0.62
CA ALA A 260 -16.53 3.72 0.35
C ALA A 260 -17.57 4.33 1.31
N GLU A 261 -17.30 5.51 1.86
CA GLU A 261 -18.27 6.24 2.68
C GLU A 261 -19.57 6.53 1.92
N ALA A 262 -19.49 6.96 0.66
CA ALA A 262 -20.65 7.18 -0.21
C ALA A 262 -21.45 5.88 -0.46
N ALA A 263 -20.79 4.73 -0.48
CA ALA A 263 -21.41 3.41 -0.55
C ALA A 263 -21.91 2.87 0.81
N GLY A 264 -21.84 3.66 1.89
CA GLY A 264 -22.24 3.29 3.24
C GLY A 264 -21.23 2.38 3.95
N ILE A 265 -19.95 2.52 3.62
CA ILE A 265 -18.84 1.72 4.15
C ILE A 265 -17.92 2.63 4.95
N THR A 266 -17.72 2.29 6.21
CA THR A 266 -16.78 2.98 7.10
C THR A 266 -15.40 2.38 6.91
N THR A 267 -14.37 3.23 6.82
CA THR A 267 -12.99 2.80 6.73
C THR A 267 -12.30 2.94 8.08
N VAL A 268 -11.50 1.96 8.46
CA VAL A 268 -10.70 1.95 9.70
C VAL A 268 -9.25 1.68 9.32
N GLN A 269 -8.33 2.44 9.89
CA GLN A 269 -6.90 2.20 9.67
C GLN A 269 -6.49 0.92 10.40
N LEU A 270 -5.74 0.05 9.71
CA LEU A 270 -5.22 -1.19 10.29
C LEU A 270 -3.87 -1.51 9.67
N ASP A 271 -2.85 -1.59 10.51
CA ASP A 271 -1.59 -2.24 10.22
C ASP A 271 -1.62 -3.66 10.81
N VAL A 272 -1.66 -4.68 9.96
CA VAL A 272 -1.74 -6.08 10.39
C VAL A 272 -0.45 -6.60 11.04
N MET A 273 0.65 -5.85 10.95
CA MET A 273 1.94 -6.17 11.58
C MET A 273 2.09 -5.54 12.98
N SER A 274 1.21 -4.62 13.37
CA SER A 274 1.27 -3.91 14.65
C SER A 274 0.16 -4.35 15.59
N ASP A 275 0.51 -4.93 16.74
CA ASP A 275 -0.45 -5.33 17.77
C ASP A 275 -1.25 -4.13 18.30
N GLU A 276 -0.62 -2.96 18.43
CA GLU A 276 -1.29 -1.72 18.86
C GLU A 276 -2.32 -1.27 17.82
N SER A 277 -1.95 -1.26 16.53
CA SER A 277 -2.87 -0.90 15.45
C SER A 277 -4.06 -1.85 15.38
N VAL A 278 -3.82 -3.16 15.52
CA VAL A 278 -4.85 -4.19 15.58
C VAL A 278 -5.79 -3.95 16.77
N ALA A 279 -5.26 -3.70 17.97
CA ALA A 279 -6.06 -3.43 19.16
C ALA A 279 -6.94 -2.17 19.02
N LYS A 280 -6.37 -1.10 18.44
CA LYS A 280 -7.11 0.14 18.15
C LYS A 280 -8.23 -0.09 17.13
N ALA A 281 -7.98 -0.88 16.10
CA ALA A 281 -8.99 -1.23 15.10
C ALA A 281 -10.12 -2.08 15.72
N VAL A 282 -9.79 -3.04 16.58
CA VAL A 282 -10.79 -3.82 17.33
C VAL A 282 -11.67 -2.92 18.20
N SER A 283 -11.08 -1.98 18.95
CA SER A 283 -11.86 -1.02 19.75
C SER A 283 -12.79 -0.19 18.87
N THR A 284 -12.26 0.39 17.79
CA THR A 284 -13.05 1.21 16.86
C THR A 284 -14.21 0.43 16.27
N VAL A 285 -13.98 -0.80 15.83
CA VAL A 285 -15.02 -1.66 15.27
C VAL A 285 -16.05 -2.02 16.32
N ARG A 286 -15.62 -2.38 17.53
CA ARG A 286 -16.54 -2.70 18.63
C ARG A 286 -17.52 -1.55 18.86
N ASP A 287 -17.02 -0.33 18.90
CA ASP A 287 -17.84 0.86 19.16
C ASP A 287 -18.80 1.13 17.98
N LEU A 288 -18.33 0.97 16.75
CA LEU A 288 -19.15 1.16 15.53
C LEU A 288 -20.23 0.09 15.34
N THR A 289 -20.02 -1.12 15.86
CA THR A 289 -20.88 -2.29 15.61
C THR A 289 -21.80 -2.65 16.76
N GLY A 290 -21.61 -2.06 17.94
CA GLY A 290 -22.22 -2.53 19.18
C GLY A 290 -21.60 -3.83 19.69
N GLY A 291 -20.34 -4.09 19.33
CA GLY A 291 -19.53 -5.19 19.83
C GLY A 291 -19.78 -6.55 19.19
N SER A 292 -20.20 -6.59 17.93
CA SER A 292 -20.46 -7.83 17.18
C SER A 292 -19.99 -7.69 15.73
N LEU A 293 -19.36 -8.73 15.19
CA LEU A 293 -18.85 -8.78 13.83
C LEU A 293 -19.29 -10.06 13.13
N ASP A 294 -19.79 -9.97 11.90
CA ASP A 294 -20.32 -11.14 11.18
C ASP A 294 -19.27 -11.82 10.31
N ALA A 295 -18.32 -11.06 9.78
CA ALA A 295 -17.26 -11.62 8.96
C ALA A 295 -15.98 -10.78 9.01
N LEU A 296 -14.84 -11.48 9.05
CA LEU A 296 -13.49 -10.95 8.94
C LEU A 296 -12.86 -11.56 7.69
N VAL A 297 -12.40 -10.74 6.74
CA VAL A 297 -11.63 -11.20 5.58
C VAL A 297 -10.17 -10.81 5.78
N ASN A 298 -9.30 -11.79 5.98
CA ASN A 298 -7.86 -11.59 5.99
C ASN A 298 -7.31 -11.62 4.57
N ASN A 299 -7.01 -10.45 4.00
CA ASN A 299 -6.56 -10.32 2.62
C ASN A 299 -5.19 -9.63 2.45
N ALA A 300 -4.63 -9.11 3.54
CA ALA A 300 -3.25 -8.61 3.57
C ALA A 300 -2.23 -9.64 3.08
N GLY A 301 -1.33 -9.19 2.20
CA GLY A 301 -0.16 -9.95 1.78
C GLY A 301 0.66 -9.26 0.71
N ALA A 302 1.88 -9.74 0.51
CA ALA A 302 2.81 -9.24 -0.50
C ALA A 302 3.44 -10.39 -1.28
N ALA A 303 4.06 -10.07 -2.41
CA ALA A 303 4.92 -10.96 -3.16
C ALA A 303 6.38 -10.80 -2.74
N TYR A 304 7.15 -11.87 -2.86
CA TYR A 304 8.60 -11.82 -2.91
C TYR A 304 9.09 -12.82 -3.95
N SER A 305 9.56 -12.29 -5.08
CA SER A 305 9.99 -13.07 -6.24
C SER A 305 11.51 -13.02 -6.36
N LEU A 306 12.17 -14.16 -6.15
CA LEU A 306 13.59 -14.37 -6.41
C LEU A 306 13.84 -15.90 -6.44
N PRO A 307 14.89 -16.39 -7.12
CA PRO A 307 15.34 -17.76 -6.92
C PRO A 307 15.66 -18.05 -5.46
N LEU A 308 15.30 -19.24 -4.97
CA LEU A 308 15.51 -19.62 -3.56
C LEU A 308 16.98 -19.60 -3.12
N MET A 309 17.93 -19.75 -4.06
CA MET A 309 19.36 -19.63 -3.76
C MET A 309 19.84 -18.19 -3.67
N ASP A 310 19.02 -17.22 -4.08
CA ASP A 310 19.35 -15.80 -4.12
C ASP A 310 18.57 -14.97 -3.08
N ILE A 311 17.56 -15.55 -2.42
CA ILE A 311 16.69 -14.80 -1.49
C ILE A 311 17.45 -14.30 -0.26
N ASP A 312 17.02 -13.15 0.22
CA ASP A 312 17.32 -12.62 1.54
C ASP A 312 16.39 -13.28 2.56
N ILE A 313 16.98 -13.97 3.54
CA ILE A 313 16.25 -14.72 4.56
C ILE A 313 15.45 -13.80 5.48
N ASP A 314 15.94 -12.59 5.78
CA ASP A 314 15.23 -11.66 6.65
C ASP A 314 14.00 -11.09 5.94
N LYS A 315 14.10 -10.80 4.64
CA LYS A 315 12.94 -10.45 3.81
C LYS A 315 11.94 -11.60 3.71
N ALA A 316 12.42 -12.84 3.61
CA ALA A 316 11.55 -14.01 3.66
C ALA A 316 10.83 -14.15 5.02
N ARG A 317 11.51 -13.88 6.15
CA ARG A 317 10.88 -13.86 7.49
C ARG A 317 9.79 -12.79 7.59
N GLN A 318 10.07 -11.56 7.13
CA GLN A 318 9.08 -10.48 7.10
C GLN A 318 7.88 -10.84 6.22
N LEU A 319 8.12 -11.49 5.08
CA LEU A 319 7.05 -12.00 4.22
C LEU A 319 6.18 -13.04 4.94
N PHE A 320 6.78 -13.93 5.74
CA PHE A 320 6.04 -14.89 6.56
C PHE A 320 5.23 -14.21 7.66
N ASP A 321 5.81 -13.21 8.34
CA ASP A 321 5.08 -12.41 9.33
C ASP A 321 3.84 -11.76 8.71
N LEU A 322 4.01 -11.13 7.55
CA LEU A 322 2.91 -10.51 6.82
C LEU A 322 1.90 -11.52 6.25
N ASN A 323 2.33 -12.51 5.48
CA ASN A 323 1.42 -13.40 4.73
C ASN A 323 0.80 -14.50 5.60
N THR A 324 1.40 -14.81 6.75
CA THR A 324 1.03 -15.96 7.58
C THR A 324 0.62 -15.53 8.99
N PHE A 325 1.55 -14.96 9.76
CA PHE A 325 1.32 -14.69 11.18
C PHE A 325 0.36 -13.51 11.41
N SER A 326 0.35 -12.51 10.53
CA SER A 326 -0.59 -11.38 10.59
C SER A 326 -2.05 -11.83 10.56
N MET A 327 -2.38 -12.88 9.79
CA MET A 327 -3.74 -13.41 9.75
C MET A 327 -4.14 -14.04 11.08
N LEU A 328 -3.20 -14.71 11.77
CA LEU A 328 -3.45 -15.22 13.11
C LEU A 328 -3.60 -14.08 14.12
N ARG A 329 -2.72 -13.07 14.06
CA ARG A 329 -2.76 -11.87 14.92
C ARG A 329 -4.13 -11.18 14.83
N VAL A 330 -4.57 -10.87 13.61
CA VAL A 330 -5.87 -10.22 13.37
C VAL A 330 -7.03 -11.14 13.75
N SER A 331 -7.01 -12.41 13.34
CA SER A 331 -8.07 -13.36 13.67
C SER A 331 -8.27 -13.50 15.18
N ARG A 332 -7.17 -13.64 15.94
CA ARG A 332 -7.19 -13.71 17.40
C ARG A 332 -7.79 -12.46 18.02
N ALA A 333 -7.40 -11.28 17.54
CA ALA A 333 -7.86 -10.01 18.10
C ALA A 333 -9.36 -9.76 17.85
N PHE A 334 -9.88 -10.14 16.67
CA PHE A 334 -11.27 -9.96 16.29
C PHE A 334 -12.20 -11.11 16.72
N PHE A 335 -11.65 -12.25 17.16
CA PHE A 335 -12.41 -13.43 17.56
C PHE A 335 -13.53 -13.16 18.57
N PRO A 336 -13.34 -12.35 19.64
CA PRO A 336 -14.42 -12.03 20.58
C PRO A 336 -15.63 -11.32 19.95
N LEU A 337 -15.41 -10.53 18.89
CA LEU A 337 -16.49 -9.87 18.15
C LEU A 337 -17.22 -10.86 17.23
N LEU A 338 -16.48 -11.79 16.62
CA LEU A 338 -17.03 -12.83 15.74
C LEU A 338 -17.92 -13.83 16.49
N MET A 339 -17.56 -14.20 17.72
CA MET A 339 -18.39 -15.05 18.58
C MET A 339 -19.74 -14.42 18.91
N LYS A 340 -19.84 -13.08 18.89
CA LYS A 340 -21.07 -12.33 19.16
C LYS A 340 -21.93 -12.13 17.92
N SER A 341 -21.56 -12.70 16.77
CA SER A 341 -22.38 -12.62 15.56
C SER A 341 -23.70 -13.38 15.74
N THR A 342 -24.81 -12.73 15.42
CA THR A 342 -26.12 -13.39 15.35
C THR A 342 -26.31 -14.19 14.06
N TYR A 343 -25.39 -14.08 13.10
CA TYR A 343 -25.43 -14.74 11.79
C TYR A 343 -24.43 -15.91 11.67
N GLY A 344 -23.70 -16.21 12.75
CA GLY A 344 -22.58 -17.15 12.77
C GLY A 344 -21.33 -16.50 12.17
N GLY A 345 -20.40 -16.11 13.03
CA GLY A 345 -19.20 -15.37 12.65
C GLY A 345 -18.37 -16.11 11.60
N ARG A 346 -17.70 -15.38 10.72
CA ARG A 346 -16.89 -15.95 9.64
C ARG A 346 -15.50 -15.37 9.59
N ILE A 347 -14.50 -16.20 9.36
CA ILE A 347 -13.14 -15.80 8.99
C ILE A 347 -12.88 -16.28 7.57
N ILE A 348 -12.49 -15.39 6.68
CA ILE A 348 -12.19 -15.69 5.28
C ILE A 348 -10.72 -15.33 5.05
N ASN A 349 -9.87 -16.32 4.88
CA ASN A 349 -8.44 -16.10 4.65
C ASN A 349 -8.15 -16.16 3.15
N ASN A 350 -7.66 -15.06 2.58
CA ASN A 350 -7.19 -15.01 1.20
C ASN A 350 -5.78 -15.60 1.10
N THR A 351 -5.72 -16.87 0.75
CA THR A 351 -4.46 -17.57 0.53
C THR A 351 -4.10 -17.47 -0.96
N SER A 352 -3.69 -18.56 -1.59
CA SER A 352 -3.33 -18.57 -3.00
C SER A 352 -3.44 -19.97 -3.56
N ALA A 353 -3.76 -20.11 -4.85
CA ALA A 353 -3.58 -21.37 -5.56
C ALA A 353 -2.10 -21.84 -5.51
N ALA A 354 -1.15 -20.90 -5.40
CA ALA A 354 0.28 -21.19 -5.25
C ALA A 354 0.66 -21.81 -3.89
N SER A 355 -0.29 -21.91 -2.95
CA SER A 355 -0.11 -22.70 -1.71
C SER A 355 -0.08 -24.21 -1.97
N MET A 356 -0.62 -24.66 -3.10
CA MET A 356 -0.56 -26.06 -3.52
C MET A 356 0.71 -26.33 -4.31
N THR A 357 1.28 -27.52 -4.17
CA THR A 357 2.45 -27.96 -4.96
C THR A 357 2.23 -27.80 -6.47
N ALA A 358 1.04 -28.12 -6.97
CA ALA A 358 0.70 -27.99 -8.39
C ALA A 358 0.54 -26.52 -8.87
N GLY A 359 0.44 -25.56 -7.95
CA GLY A 359 0.40 -24.12 -8.23
C GLY A 359 1.70 -23.39 -7.88
N ALA A 360 2.69 -24.09 -7.32
CA ALA A 360 3.93 -23.48 -6.84
C ALA A 360 4.82 -23.06 -8.02
N LEU A 361 4.85 -21.75 -8.31
CA LEU A 361 5.68 -21.21 -9.40
C LEU A 361 7.15 -21.07 -8.97
N PRO A 362 8.11 -21.51 -9.81
CA PRO A 362 9.52 -21.19 -9.62
C PRO A 362 9.76 -19.69 -9.48
N PHE A 363 10.81 -19.32 -8.74
CA PHE A 363 11.15 -17.94 -8.37
C PHE A 363 10.16 -17.23 -7.44
N GLN A 364 9.12 -17.92 -6.97
CA GLN A 364 8.21 -17.43 -5.93
C GLN A 364 8.24 -18.31 -4.68
N GLY A 365 9.34 -19.03 -4.44
CA GLY A 365 9.42 -20.07 -3.41
C GLY A 365 9.06 -19.57 -2.00
N ALA A 366 9.61 -18.42 -1.57
CA ALA A 366 9.29 -17.83 -0.27
C ALA A 366 7.81 -17.44 -0.17
N TYR A 367 7.24 -16.85 -1.22
CA TYR A 367 5.82 -16.51 -1.29
C TYR A 367 4.93 -17.77 -1.24
N ASN A 368 5.20 -18.77 -2.09
CA ASN A 368 4.46 -20.03 -2.14
C ASN A 368 4.46 -20.71 -0.76
N ALA A 369 5.63 -20.79 -0.12
CA ALA A 369 5.78 -21.38 1.21
C ALA A 369 4.97 -20.61 2.28
N SER A 370 5.01 -19.27 2.26
CA SER A 370 4.21 -18.45 3.19
C SER A 370 2.70 -18.67 2.98
N LYS A 371 2.23 -18.77 1.73
CA LYS A 371 0.82 -19.03 1.43
C LYS A 371 0.41 -20.48 1.70
N ALA A 372 1.33 -21.44 1.62
CA ALA A 372 1.12 -22.82 2.05
C ALA A 372 0.94 -22.92 3.57
N ALA A 373 1.80 -22.24 4.35
CA ALA A 373 1.64 -22.15 5.80
C ALA A 373 0.30 -21.51 6.20
N ALA A 374 -0.05 -20.41 5.53
CA ALA A 374 -1.35 -19.75 5.67
C ALA A 374 -2.55 -20.65 5.37
N ALA A 375 -2.50 -21.43 4.29
CA ALA A 375 -3.56 -22.36 3.92
C ALA A 375 -3.71 -23.48 4.96
N ASN A 376 -2.60 -24.01 5.47
CA ASN A 376 -2.62 -25.04 6.51
C ASN A 376 -3.19 -24.50 7.83
N PHE A 377 -2.77 -23.31 8.27
CA PHE A 377 -3.36 -22.63 9.43
C PHE A 377 -4.86 -22.40 9.27
N THR A 378 -5.31 -22.06 8.07
CA THR A 378 -6.74 -21.88 7.78
C THR A 378 -7.52 -23.18 7.97
N GLU A 379 -6.95 -24.34 7.59
CA GLU A 379 -7.59 -25.63 7.82
C GLU A 379 -7.66 -26.03 9.29
N VAL A 380 -6.59 -25.75 10.04
CA VAL A 380 -6.58 -26.01 11.48
C VAL A 380 -7.61 -25.12 12.19
N LEU A 381 -7.60 -23.80 11.92
CA LEU A 381 -8.56 -22.85 12.49
C LEU A 381 -10.01 -23.23 12.17
N ARG A 382 -10.29 -23.79 10.99
CA ARG A 382 -11.63 -24.27 10.63
C ARG A 382 -12.14 -25.34 11.59
N LEU A 383 -11.27 -26.24 12.04
CA LEU A 383 -11.64 -27.29 12.99
C LEU A 383 -11.69 -26.75 14.42
N GLU A 384 -10.71 -25.94 14.81
CA GLU A 384 -10.62 -25.39 16.17
C GLU A 384 -11.73 -24.39 16.50
N LEU A 385 -12.16 -23.59 15.52
CA LEU A 385 -13.18 -22.55 15.72
C LEU A 385 -14.62 -23.04 15.49
N ALA A 386 -14.80 -24.22 14.90
CA ALA A 386 -16.12 -24.79 14.64
C ALA A 386 -17.00 -24.99 15.90
N PRO A 387 -16.48 -25.48 17.05
CA PRO A 387 -17.26 -25.61 18.29
C PRO A 387 -17.78 -24.28 18.83
N PHE A 388 -17.13 -23.16 18.47
CA PHE A 388 -17.53 -21.81 18.89
C PHE A 388 -18.47 -21.13 17.89
N GLY A 389 -18.98 -21.86 16.89
CA GLY A 389 -19.92 -21.34 15.90
C GLY A 389 -19.29 -20.37 14.88
N VAL A 390 -17.96 -20.31 14.79
CA VAL A 390 -17.24 -19.47 13.82
C VAL A 390 -16.79 -20.33 12.64
N LYS A 391 -17.23 -19.96 11.43
CA LYS A 391 -16.83 -20.65 10.19
C LYS A 391 -15.56 -20.05 9.63
N VAL A 392 -14.61 -20.90 9.24
CA VAL A 392 -13.39 -20.46 8.56
C VAL A 392 -13.42 -20.94 7.11
N ILE A 393 -13.11 -20.04 6.17
CA ILE A 393 -13.13 -20.27 4.73
C ILE A 393 -11.76 -19.92 4.16
N ASN A 394 -11.20 -20.83 3.37
CA ASN A 394 -9.98 -20.65 2.61
C ASN A 394 -10.30 -20.17 1.19
N LEU A 395 -9.85 -18.96 0.85
CA LEU A 395 -9.98 -18.38 -0.48
C LEU A 395 -8.69 -18.62 -1.27
N MET A 396 -8.72 -19.63 -2.13
CA MET A 396 -7.61 -20.09 -2.97
C MET A 396 -7.55 -19.26 -4.26
N THR A 397 -6.89 -18.11 -4.17
CA THR A 397 -6.85 -17.12 -5.26
C THR A 397 -5.79 -17.45 -6.31
N GLY A 398 -6.20 -17.49 -7.57
CA GLY A 398 -5.32 -17.59 -8.73
C GLY A 398 -4.89 -16.21 -9.27
N GLY A 399 -4.47 -16.14 -10.53
CA GLY A 399 -4.03 -14.89 -11.16
C GLY A 399 -5.16 -13.84 -11.26
N VAL A 400 -4.97 -12.70 -10.60
CA VAL A 400 -5.89 -11.54 -10.61
C VAL A 400 -5.10 -10.30 -11.04
N LYS A 401 -5.64 -9.53 -11.98
CA LYS A 401 -5.05 -8.27 -12.41
C LYS A 401 -5.19 -7.25 -11.29
N SER A 402 -4.06 -6.93 -10.67
CA SER A 402 -3.94 -6.00 -9.55
C SER A 402 -2.54 -5.42 -9.52
N THR A 403 -2.31 -4.42 -8.68
CA THR A 403 -0.98 -3.84 -8.44
C THR A 403 -0.09 -4.74 -7.56
N PHE A 404 -0.47 -5.99 -7.30
CA PHE A 404 0.22 -6.90 -6.39
C PHE A 404 1.72 -7.07 -6.69
N PHE A 405 2.08 -7.24 -7.97
CA PHE A 405 3.48 -7.33 -8.39
C PHE A 405 4.17 -5.96 -8.49
N ASP A 406 3.45 -4.92 -8.91
CA ASP A 406 3.97 -3.54 -8.98
C ASP A 406 4.35 -2.99 -7.59
N ASN A 407 3.69 -3.51 -6.56
CA ASN A 407 3.85 -3.13 -5.16
C ASN A 407 4.97 -3.89 -4.44
N ALA A 408 5.52 -4.94 -5.06
CA ALA A 408 6.62 -5.71 -4.50
C ALA A 408 7.97 -5.00 -4.78
N PRO A 409 9.01 -5.21 -3.95
CA PRO A 409 10.35 -4.77 -4.29
C PRO A 409 10.74 -5.28 -5.68
N ARG A 410 11.39 -4.42 -6.47
CA ARG A 410 11.79 -4.78 -7.83
C ARG A 410 12.66 -6.04 -7.79
N ALA A 411 12.16 -7.10 -8.39
CA ALA A 411 12.81 -8.39 -8.43
C ALA A 411 13.91 -8.36 -9.51
N THR A 412 15.11 -7.90 -9.13
CA THR A 412 16.29 -7.92 -9.99
C THR A 412 17.20 -9.05 -9.53
N LEU A 413 17.72 -9.86 -10.44
CA LEU A 413 18.67 -10.92 -10.09
C LEU A 413 19.99 -10.30 -9.62
N PRO A 414 20.61 -10.81 -8.54
CA PRO A 414 21.94 -10.37 -8.13
C PRO A 414 22.97 -10.73 -9.21
N PRO A 415 24.08 -9.98 -9.35
CA PRO A 415 25.11 -10.28 -10.35
C PRO A 415 25.71 -11.69 -10.25
N THR A 416 25.68 -12.27 -9.04
CA THR A 416 26.17 -13.63 -8.73
C THR A 416 25.14 -14.73 -8.98
N SER A 417 23.90 -14.39 -9.41
CA SER A 417 22.87 -15.40 -9.63
C SER A 417 23.23 -16.34 -10.77
N MET A 418 23.10 -17.64 -10.52
CA MET A 418 23.21 -18.70 -11.54
C MET A 418 22.19 -18.55 -12.68
N TYR A 419 21.11 -17.81 -12.45
CA TYR A 419 20.03 -17.57 -13.42
C TYR A 419 20.33 -16.41 -14.38
N ASN A 420 21.44 -15.66 -14.19
CA ASN A 420 21.84 -14.57 -15.08
C ASN A 420 22.08 -15.01 -16.53
N ILE A 421 22.28 -16.32 -16.78
CA ILE A 421 22.35 -16.86 -18.13
C ILE A 421 21.07 -16.58 -18.96
N ALA A 422 19.92 -16.47 -18.30
CA ALA A 422 18.63 -16.14 -18.91
C ALA A 422 17.98 -14.93 -18.24
N LYS A 423 18.79 -13.95 -17.84
CA LYS A 423 18.39 -12.82 -17.00
C LYS A 423 17.06 -12.18 -17.44
N GLU A 424 16.94 -11.79 -18.70
CA GLU A 424 15.77 -11.05 -19.19
C GLU A 424 14.48 -11.89 -19.11
N ASP A 425 14.58 -13.19 -19.39
CA ASP A 425 13.44 -14.10 -19.33
C ASP A 425 13.01 -14.35 -17.87
N ILE A 426 13.98 -14.53 -16.97
CA ILE A 426 13.74 -14.82 -15.56
C ILE A 426 13.20 -13.59 -14.81
N GLU A 427 13.79 -12.41 -15.03
CA GLU A 427 13.30 -11.17 -14.41
C GLU A 427 11.87 -10.83 -14.86
N ARG A 428 11.50 -11.17 -16.10
CA ARG A 428 10.12 -11.04 -16.60
C ARG A 428 9.13 -11.90 -15.82
N VAL A 429 9.49 -13.16 -15.57
CA VAL A 429 8.69 -14.09 -14.77
C VAL A 429 8.57 -13.59 -13.33
N MET A 430 9.68 -13.13 -12.75
CA MET A 430 9.72 -12.60 -11.39
C MET A 430 8.86 -11.33 -11.21
N ALA A 431 8.79 -10.49 -12.25
CA ALA A 431 7.94 -9.30 -12.29
C ALA A 431 6.44 -9.62 -12.47
N GLY A 432 6.05 -10.88 -12.73
CA GLY A 432 4.66 -11.29 -12.82
C GLY A 432 3.92 -10.75 -14.06
N GLU A 433 4.63 -10.41 -15.13
CA GLU A 433 4.05 -9.80 -16.35
C GLU A 433 2.90 -10.61 -16.94
N ASP A 434 3.01 -11.95 -16.93
CA ASP A 434 1.94 -12.83 -17.42
C ASP A 434 0.66 -12.72 -16.59
N THR A 435 0.77 -12.56 -15.27
CA THR A 435 -0.40 -12.35 -14.40
C THR A 435 -1.04 -10.99 -14.64
N ALA A 436 -0.23 -9.95 -14.86
CA ALA A 436 -0.73 -8.63 -15.21
C ALA A 436 -1.46 -8.64 -16.57
N ALA A 437 -0.95 -9.39 -17.55
CA ALA A 437 -1.56 -9.48 -18.88
C ALA A 437 -2.82 -10.36 -18.91
N GLN A 438 -2.79 -11.52 -18.24
CA GLN A 438 -3.78 -12.60 -18.44
C GLN A 438 -4.61 -12.93 -17.20
N GLY A 439 -4.41 -12.21 -16.09
CA GLY A 439 -5.18 -12.40 -14.86
C GLY A 439 -6.68 -12.12 -15.03
N THR A 440 -7.48 -12.63 -14.11
CA THR A 440 -8.90 -12.25 -14.03
C THR A 440 -9.00 -10.79 -13.58
N GLU A 441 -9.89 -10.00 -14.20
CA GLU A 441 -10.18 -8.64 -13.74
C GLU A 441 -10.63 -8.65 -12.27
N ALA A 442 -10.06 -7.76 -11.43
CA ALA A 442 -10.31 -7.74 -9.98
C ALA A 442 -11.81 -7.68 -9.62
N HIS A 443 -12.59 -6.82 -10.29
CA HIS A 443 -14.03 -6.73 -10.04
C HIS A 443 -14.77 -8.03 -10.35
N LYS A 444 -14.42 -8.73 -11.44
CA LYS A 444 -15.04 -10.02 -11.79
C LYS A 444 -14.67 -11.10 -10.79
N TRP A 445 -13.39 -11.15 -10.39
CA TRP A 445 -12.94 -12.11 -9.40
C TRP A 445 -13.74 -11.97 -8.10
N ALA A 446 -13.88 -10.75 -7.60
CA ALA A 446 -14.56 -10.56 -6.33
C ALA A 446 -16.10 -10.62 -6.44
N GLU A 447 -16.72 -10.33 -7.60
CA GLU A 447 -18.14 -10.67 -7.83
C GLU A 447 -18.39 -12.17 -7.65
N LEU A 448 -17.49 -13.01 -8.17
CA LEU A 448 -17.57 -14.47 -8.04
C LEU A 448 -17.33 -14.92 -6.60
N VAL A 449 -16.35 -14.33 -5.90
CA VAL A 449 -16.09 -14.63 -4.49
C VAL A 449 -17.30 -14.27 -3.61
N VAL A 450 -17.86 -13.08 -3.79
CA VAL A 450 -19.05 -12.63 -3.06
C VAL A 450 -20.24 -13.54 -3.37
N LYS A 451 -20.40 -13.97 -4.62
CA LYS A 451 -21.44 -14.94 -4.99
C LYS A 451 -21.31 -16.26 -4.23
N ASP A 452 -20.10 -16.79 -4.10
CA ASP A 452 -19.85 -18.04 -3.37
C ASP A 452 -20.08 -17.88 -1.86
N LEU A 453 -19.61 -16.77 -1.28
CA LEU A 453 -19.75 -16.45 0.14
C LEU A 453 -21.21 -16.20 0.57
N ASN A 454 -22.06 -15.71 -0.35
CA ASN A 454 -23.47 -15.40 -0.10
C ASN A 454 -24.40 -16.62 -0.18
N THR A 455 -23.86 -17.82 -0.34
CA THR A 455 -24.66 -19.06 -0.25
C THR A 455 -24.98 -19.40 1.20
N SER A 456 -26.03 -20.19 1.44
CA SER A 456 -26.42 -20.64 2.79
C SER A 456 -25.35 -21.53 3.45
N SER A 457 -24.58 -22.25 2.64
CA SER A 457 -23.46 -23.09 3.05
C SER A 457 -22.29 -22.89 2.10
N PRO A 458 -21.46 -21.85 2.30
CA PRO A 458 -20.31 -21.60 1.45
C PRO A 458 -19.31 -22.75 1.54
N PRO A 459 -18.65 -23.14 0.44
CA PRO A 459 -17.58 -24.12 0.46
C PRO A 459 -16.45 -23.68 1.40
N TYR A 460 -15.79 -24.64 2.06
CA TYR A 460 -14.61 -24.34 2.87
C TYR A 460 -13.46 -23.82 2.02
N TRP A 461 -13.32 -24.32 0.78
CA TRP A 461 -12.33 -23.86 -0.18
C TRP A 461 -13.01 -23.22 -1.38
N ILE A 462 -12.77 -21.93 -1.58
CA ILE A 462 -13.28 -21.16 -2.72
C ILE A 462 -12.12 -20.92 -3.69
N TRP A 463 -12.24 -21.44 -4.91
CA TRP A 463 -11.22 -21.35 -5.94
C TRP A 463 -11.62 -20.35 -7.01
N ARG A 464 -10.97 -19.18 -7.04
CA ARG A 464 -11.29 -18.09 -7.98
C ARG A 464 -10.03 -17.42 -8.49
N GLY A 465 -10.08 -16.91 -9.72
CA GLY A 465 -8.94 -16.29 -10.41
C GLY A 465 -8.39 -17.18 -11.50
N ARG A 466 -7.50 -16.64 -12.33
CA ARG A 466 -6.92 -17.37 -13.46
C ARG A 466 -6.12 -18.57 -12.93
N HIS A 467 -6.30 -19.74 -13.55
CA HIS A 467 -5.63 -20.99 -13.18
C HIS A 467 -5.99 -21.62 -11.82
N ALA A 468 -6.86 -20.99 -11.01
CA ALA A 468 -7.20 -21.54 -9.70
C ALA A 468 -7.88 -22.92 -9.77
N SER A 469 -8.80 -23.11 -10.72
CA SER A 469 -9.50 -24.40 -10.88
C SER A 469 -8.60 -25.46 -11.53
N GLU A 470 -7.73 -25.06 -12.46
CA GLU A 470 -6.73 -25.95 -13.04
C GLU A 470 -5.76 -26.46 -11.97
N VAL A 471 -5.25 -25.57 -11.09
CA VAL A 471 -4.39 -25.95 -9.96
C VAL A 471 -5.10 -26.90 -9.00
N ARG A 472 -6.39 -26.68 -8.71
CA ARG A 472 -7.19 -27.59 -7.89
C ARG A 472 -7.19 -29.02 -8.46
N LEU A 473 -7.43 -29.16 -9.77
CA LEU A 473 -7.44 -30.47 -10.43
C LEU A 473 -6.05 -31.08 -10.50
N ALA A 474 -5.06 -30.25 -10.85
CA ALA A 474 -3.66 -30.65 -10.94
C ALA A 474 -3.08 -31.12 -9.60
N SER A 475 -3.61 -30.64 -8.48
CA SER A 475 -3.20 -31.06 -7.13
C SER A 475 -3.54 -32.53 -6.81
N LEU A 476 -4.32 -33.21 -7.65
CA LEU A 476 -4.61 -34.64 -7.54
C LEU A 476 -3.57 -35.51 -8.26
N LEU A 477 -2.68 -34.92 -9.04
CA LEU A 477 -1.66 -35.64 -9.80
C LEU A 477 -0.40 -35.90 -8.95
N PRO A 478 0.35 -36.99 -9.22
CA PRO A 478 1.64 -37.22 -8.59
C PRO A 478 2.63 -36.08 -8.84
N VAL A 479 3.46 -35.78 -7.84
CA VAL A 479 4.56 -34.82 -7.96
C VAL A 479 5.48 -35.23 -9.12
N GLY A 480 5.89 -34.26 -9.95
CA GLY A 480 6.71 -34.50 -11.14
C GLY A 480 5.92 -34.52 -12.45
N MET A 481 4.62 -34.85 -12.42
CA MET A 481 3.82 -35.03 -13.65
C MET A 481 3.66 -33.74 -14.46
N LEU A 482 3.76 -32.57 -13.81
CA LEU A 482 3.62 -31.26 -14.45
C LEU A 482 4.93 -30.48 -14.55
N ASP A 483 6.09 -31.08 -14.25
CA ASP A 483 7.36 -30.36 -14.19
C ASP A 483 7.72 -29.67 -15.51
N ASN A 484 7.49 -30.33 -16.64
CA ASN A 484 7.75 -29.72 -17.96
C ASN A 484 6.85 -28.50 -18.22
N VAL A 485 5.60 -28.54 -17.76
CA VAL A 485 4.68 -27.41 -17.86
C VAL A 485 5.19 -26.26 -16.99
N MET A 486 5.58 -26.56 -15.74
CA MET A 486 6.11 -25.55 -14.82
C MET A 486 7.40 -24.93 -15.33
N LYS A 487 8.32 -25.73 -15.86
CA LYS A 487 9.57 -25.25 -16.47
C LYS A 487 9.33 -24.30 -17.63
N ASN A 488 8.37 -24.62 -18.50
CA ASN A 488 8.03 -23.78 -19.66
C ASN A 488 7.38 -22.45 -19.25
N ILE A 489 6.49 -22.48 -18.25
CA ILE A 489 5.83 -21.28 -17.72
C ILE A 489 6.88 -20.38 -17.04
N SER A 490 7.79 -20.96 -16.26
CA SER A 490 8.81 -20.20 -15.54
C SER A 490 10.07 -19.90 -16.35
N LYS A 491 10.15 -20.28 -17.63
CA LYS A 491 11.36 -20.10 -18.46
C LYS A 491 12.60 -20.85 -17.97
N LEU A 492 12.43 -21.89 -17.15
CA LEU A 492 13.52 -22.79 -16.78
C LEU A 492 13.98 -23.65 -17.96
N ASP A 493 13.10 -23.94 -18.92
CA ASP A 493 13.45 -24.58 -20.19
C ASP A 493 14.47 -23.73 -20.99
N VAL A 494 14.35 -22.40 -20.94
CA VAL A 494 15.30 -21.46 -21.55
C VAL A 494 16.65 -21.54 -20.84
N VAL A 495 16.65 -21.60 -19.51
CA VAL A 495 17.88 -21.78 -18.71
C VAL A 495 18.58 -23.09 -19.08
N GLU A 496 17.84 -24.21 -19.12
CA GLU A 496 18.38 -25.52 -19.48
C GLU A 496 19.01 -25.51 -20.89
N ARG A 497 18.33 -24.90 -21.87
CA ARG A 497 18.84 -24.75 -23.23
C ARG A 497 20.12 -23.92 -23.28
N LYS A 498 20.14 -22.74 -22.64
CA LYS A 498 21.33 -21.88 -22.62
C LYS A 498 22.52 -22.53 -21.89
N ILE A 499 22.27 -23.32 -20.84
CA ILE A 499 23.30 -24.11 -20.16
C ILE A 499 23.92 -25.14 -21.12
N LYS A 500 23.09 -25.85 -21.90
CA LYS A 500 23.57 -26.81 -22.91
C LYS A 500 24.41 -26.11 -23.99
N GLU A 501 23.97 -24.96 -24.49
CA GLU A 501 24.70 -24.15 -25.48
C GLU A 501 26.07 -23.70 -24.98
N LYS A 502 26.21 -23.41 -23.68
CA LYS A 502 27.50 -23.03 -23.05
C LYS A 502 28.41 -24.22 -22.70
N GLY A 503 28.06 -25.44 -23.11
CA GLY A 503 28.88 -26.63 -22.87
C GLY A 503 28.61 -27.32 -21.52
N GLY A 504 27.46 -27.06 -20.90
CA GLY A 504 26.99 -27.74 -19.69
C GLY A 504 27.43 -27.09 -18.37
N VAL A 505 26.79 -27.52 -17.28
CA VAL A 505 26.93 -26.94 -15.93
C VAL A 505 28.39 -26.90 -15.46
N LYS A 506 29.16 -27.98 -15.70
CA LYS A 506 30.58 -28.06 -15.27
C LYS A 506 31.43 -26.95 -15.87
N LYS A 507 31.18 -26.53 -17.11
CA LYS A 507 31.98 -25.50 -17.79
C LYS A 507 31.59 -24.07 -17.38
N ILE A 508 30.38 -23.89 -16.85
CA ILE A 508 29.88 -22.62 -16.32
C ILE A 508 30.41 -22.39 -14.91
N MET A 509 30.40 -23.43 -14.06
CA MET A 509 30.84 -23.38 -12.65
C MET A 509 32.37 -23.31 -12.49
N LEU A 510 33.16 -23.57 -13.55
CA LEU A 510 34.63 -23.49 -13.54
C LEU A 510 35.18 -22.13 -14.00
N LYS A 511 34.31 -21.15 -14.27
CA LYS A 511 34.67 -19.79 -14.75
C LYS A 511 34.52 -18.70 -13.69
N GLU A 512 34.02 -19.05 -12.52
CA GLU A 512 34.12 -18.27 -11.27
C GLU A 512 35.22 -18.89 -10.41
#